data_AF-A0A7W0VTP1-F1
#
_entry.id   AF-A0A7W0VTP1-F1
#
_cell.length_a   1.000
_cell.length_b   1.000
_cell.length_c   1.000
_cell.angle_alpha   90.00
_cell.angle_beta   90.00
_cell.angle_gamma   90.00
#
_symmetry.space_group_name_H-M   'P 1'
#
loop_
_entity.id
_entity.type
_entity.pdbx_description
1 polymer ?
#
loop_
_entity_poly.entity_id
_entity_poly.type
_entity_poly.pdbx_seq_one_letter_code
_entity_poly.pdbx_strand_id
1 'polypeptide(L)'
;MSRFALLCLIAACSGSSSSSGGSASPAPSPAPSPSPDPSPMPDSVDPAKLGTPCGDGGTCAPPMECVKYYGIAGARGPQFSSCEITCSEKSVCPASTTCVTIADGPGAVCRPST
;
A
#
# COMPACT_ATOMS: atom_id res chain seq x y z
N MET A 1 -30.61 1.93 -56.15
CA MET A 1 -30.18 2.70 -57.34
C MET A 1 -28.99 3.53 -56.88
N SER A 2 -27.77 3.02 -57.11
CA SER A 2 -26.78 3.58 -58.05
C SER A 2 -26.09 4.85 -57.48
N ARG A 3 -24.92 4.71 -56.82
CA ARG A 3 -23.55 4.72 -57.39
C ARG A 3 -23.14 6.09 -57.96
N PHE A 4 -22.08 6.69 -57.41
CA PHE A 4 -20.94 7.35 -58.10
C PHE A 4 -19.98 7.81 -56.99
N ALA A 5 -18.92 7.06 -56.68
CA ALA A 5 -17.57 7.11 -57.29
C ALA A 5 -16.90 8.49 -57.06
N LEU A 6 -15.95 8.57 -56.13
CA LEU A 6 -14.51 8.28 -56.31
C LEU A 6 -13.81 9.36 -57.16
N LEU A 7 -12.90 10.14 -56.55
CA LEU A 7 -11.57 10.56 -57.08
C LEU A 7 -10.94 11.62 -56.15
N CYS A 8 -10.00 11.20 -55.29
CA CYS A 8 -8.56 11.51 -55.31
C CYS A 8 -8.15 12.98 -55.18
N LEU A 9 -7.49 13.35 -54.08
CA LEU A 9 -6.20 14.05 -54.17
C LEU A 9 -5.38 13.93 -52.88
N ILE A 10 -4.17 13.41 -53.08
CA ILE A 10 -3.12 13.14 -52.11
C ILE A 10 -2.35 14.46 -51.90
N ALA A 11 -2.15 14.89 -50.65
CA ALA A 11 -1.18 15.93 -50.34
C ALA A 11 -0.48 15.58 -49.02
N ALA A 12 0.75 15.10 -49.15
CA ALA A 12 1.69 14.94 -48.05
C ALA A 12 2.26 16.31 -47.67
N CYS A 13 2.21 16.67 -46.39
CA CYS A 13 3.14 17.65 -45.82
C CYS A 13 3.27 17.40 -44.31
N SER A 14 4.51 17.07 -43.96
CA SER A 14 5.06 16.91 -42.64
C SER A 14 4.94 18.16 -41.77
N GLY A 15 4.84 17.95 -40.46
CA GLY A 15 5.70 18.65 -39.50
C GLY A 15 5.44 20.11 -39.15
N SER A 16 5.00 20.30 -37.91
CA SER A 16 5.56 21.23 -36.90
C SER A 16 5.33 22.75 -37.05
N SER A 17 4.59 23.31 -36.09
CA SER A 17 5.12 24.21 -35.02
C SER A 17 4.17 25.35 -34.68
N SER A 18 3.82 25.49 -33.39
CA SER A 18 3.64 26.77 -32.67
C SER A 18 3.51 26.47 -31.17
N SER A 19 4.60 26.60 -30.39
CA SER A 19 4.95 27.77 -29.56
C SER A 19 4.01 27.92 -28.37
N SER A 20 4.44 27.69 -27.12
CA SER A 20 5.12 28.68 -26.25
C SER A 20 5.58 27.93 -24.99
N GLY A 21 6.84 28.01 -24.54
CA GLY A 21 7.36 29.16 -23.81
C GLY A 21 7.26 28.89 -22.30
N GLY A 22 8.34 28.41 -21.69
CA GLY A 22 8.39 28.15 -20.25
C GLY A 22 9.66 27.41 -19.81
N SER A 23 10.82 28.05 -19.93
CA SER A 23 12.03 27.59 -19.24
C SER A 23 11.87 27.87 -17.75
N ALA A 24 11.47 26.85 -16.99
CA ALA A 24 11.79 26.74 -15.59
C ALA A 24 12.70 25.52 -15.44
N SER A 25 13.96 25.76 -15.11
CA SER A 25 14.91 24.71 -14.74
C SER A 25 14.32 23.94 -13.55
N PRO A 26 14.09 22.62 -13.63
CA PRO A 26 13.69 21.86 -12.45
C PRO A 26 14.89 21.87 -11.50
N ALA A 27 14.73 22.52 -10.35
CA ALA A 27 15.65 22.39 -9.25
C ALA A 27 15.87 20.89 -8.96
N PRO A 28 17.11 20.46 -8.63
CA PRO A 28 17.34 19.08 -8.25
C PRO A 28 16.45 18.74 -7.05
N SER A 29 15.59 17.73 -7.22
CA SER A 29 14.81 17.18 -6.11
C SER A 29 15.76 16.80 -4.98
N PRO A 30 15.47 17.17 -3.71
CA PRO A 30 16.24 16.69 -2.59
C PRO A 30 16.26 15.16 -2.61
N ALA A 31 17.45 14.57 -2.45
CA ALA A 31 17.62 13.14 -2.35
C ALA A 31 16.69 12.57 -1.26
N PRO A 32 16.08 11.39 -1.46
CA PRO A 32 15.26 10.76 -0.44
C PRO A 32 16.12 10.55 0.82
N SER A 33 15.62 11.05 1.95
CA SER A 33 16.23 10.82 3.26
C SER A 33 16.42 9.31 3.46
N PRO A 34 17.57 8.84 4.00
CA PRO A 34 17.76 7.43 4.29
C PRO A 34 16.62 6.94 5.20
N SER A 35 15.96 5.87 4.78
CA SER A 35 14.96 5.20 5.61
C SER A 35 15.65 4.75 6.89
N PRO A 36 15.09 5.03 8.08
CA PRO A 36 15.67 4.54 9.33
C PRO A 36 15.81 3.02 9.28
N ASP A 37 16.97 2.54 9.75
CA ASP A 37 17.30 1.13 9.85
C ASP A 37 16.23 0.40 10.69
N PRO A 38 15.73 -0.77 10.25
CA PRO A 38 14.73 -1.50 11.02
C PRO A 38 15.34 -1.90 12.37
N SER A 39 14.84 -1.29 13.44
CA SER A 39 15.23 -1.69 14.80
C SER A 39 15.02 -3.20 14.97
N PRO A 40 15.94 -3.90 15.64
CA PRO A 40 15.77 -5.32 15.93
C PRO A 40 14.44 -5.51 16.65
N MET A 41 13.56 -6.33 16.08
CA MET A 41 12.29 -6.65 16.72
C MET A 41 12.59 -7.35 18.04
N PRO A 42 11.92 -7.00 19.15
CA PRO A 42 12.12 -7.70 20.40
C PRO A 42 11.74 -9.17 20.21
N ASP A 43 12.66 -10.09 20.53
CA ASP A 43 12.47 -11.54 20.50
C ASP A 43 11.37 -12.05 21.46
N SER A 44 10.71 -11.15 22.19
CA SER A 44 9.73 -11.46 23.23
C SER A 44 8.38 -10.79 22.95
N VAL A 45 7.82 -11.07 21.78
CA VAL A 45 6.39 -10.84 21.55
C VAL A 45 5.67 -12.09 22.01
N ASP A 46 4.72 -11.97 22.92
CA ASP A 46 3.85 -13.08 23.31
C ASP A 46 2.87 -13.37 22.16
N PRO A 47 3.00 -14.50 21.44
CA PRO A 47 2.15 -14.79 20.29
C PRO A 47 0.68 -14.99 20.69
N ALA A 48 0.38 -15.28 21.97
CA ALA A 48 -0.99 -15.39 22.46
C ALA A 48 -1.67 -14.01 22.63
N LYS A 49 -0.91 -12.91 22.56
CA LYS A 49 -1.46 -11.54 22.56
C LYS A 49 -1.75 -11.00 21.15
N LEU A 50 -1.21 -11.61 20.10
CA LEU A 50 -1.54 -11.26 18.73
C LEU A 50 -3.01 -11.57 18.43
N GLY A 51 -3.69 -10.65 17.75
CA GLY A 51 -5.11 -10.80 17.42
C GLY A 51 -6.08 -10.54 18.55
N THR A 52 -5.60 -10.11 19.73
CA THR A 52 -6.48 -9.69 20.81
C THR A 52 -7.10 -8.31 20.52
N PRO A 53 -8.32 -8.01 21.01
CA PRO A 53 -8.91 -6.69 20.85
C PRO A 53 -7.99 -5.60 21.40
N CYS A 54 -7.96 -4.44 20.75
CA CYS A 54 -7.19 -3.32 21.28
C CYS A 54 -7.73 -2.89 22.66
N GLY A 55 -6.84 -2.38 23.51
CA GLY A 55 -7.23 -1.76 24.78
C GLY A 55 -7.97 -0.44 24.58
N ASP A 56 -8.40 0.15 25.70
CA ASP A 56 -9.05 1.47 25.70
C ASP A 56 -8.21 2.52 24.95
N GLY A 57 -8.85 3.27 24.06
CA GLY A 57 -8.16 4.26 23.22
C GLY A 57 -7.34 3.67 22.07
N GLY A 58 -7.46 2.38 21.78
CA GLY A 58 -6.75 1.75 20.66
C GLY A 58 -5.27 1.47 20.97
N THR A 59 -4.96 1.17 22.23
CA THR A 59 -3.59 0.92 22.66
C THR A 59 -3.24 -0.56 22.62
N CYS A 60 -2.03 -0.86 22.15
CA CYS A 60 -1.42 -2.18 22.15
C CYS A 60 -0.03 -2.13 22.76
N ALA A 61 0.45 -3.25 23.30
CA ALA A 61 1.80 -3.33 23.81
C ALA A 61 2.80 -3.31 22.63
N PRO A 62 3.90 -2.54 22.69
CA PRO A 62 4.93 -2.57 21.65
C PRO A 62 5.50 -3.98 21.46
N PRO A 63 5.85 -4.40 20.23
CA PRO A 63 5.83 -3.64 18.97
C PRO A 63 4.49 -3.73 18.21
N MET A 64 3.40 -4.17 18.86
CA MET A 64 2.10 -4.30 18.20
C MET A 64 1.44 -2.94 18.00
N GLU A 65 0.67 -2.82 16.92
CA GLU A 65 -0.19 -1.69 16.63
C GLU A 65 -1.66 -2.10 16.66
N CYS A 66 -2.54 -1.16 16.98
CA CYS A 66 -3.98 -1.39 16.92
C CYS A 66 -4.45 -1.26 15.47
N VAL A 67 -4.61 -2.41 14.82
CA VAL A 67 -4.95 -2.50 13.41
C VAL A 67 -6.47 -2.61 13.27
N LYS A 68 -7.05 -1.81 12.37
CA LYS A 68 -8.49 -1.80 12.09
C LYS A 68 -8.80 -2.71 10.91
N TYR A 69 -9.86 -3.49 11.06
CA TYR A 69 -10.39 -4.43 10.09
C TYR A 69 -11.83 -4.08 9.75
N TYR A 70 -12.18 -4.33 8.50
CA TYR A 70 -13.57 -4.31 8.09
C TYR A 70 -14.08 -5.75 7.99
N GLY A 71 -15.32 -5.98 8.39
CA GLY A 71 -15.96 -7.26 8.08
C GLY A 71 -16.21 -7.41 6.57
N ILE A 72 -16.86 -8.50 6.17
CA ILE A 72 -17.21 -8.80 4.78
C ILE A 72 -18.03 -7.71 4.05
N ALA A 73 -18.67 -6.81 4.80
CA ALA A 73 -19.39 -5.65 4.27
C ALA A 73 -18.50 -4.42 4.00
N GLY A 74 -17.17 -4.55 4.18
CA GLY A 74 -16.20 -3.49 3.97
C GLY A 74 -16.48 -2.26 4.83
N ALA A 75 -16.20 -1.07 4.28
CA ALA A 75 -16.42 0.21 4.97
C ALA A 75 -17.88 0.49 5.37
N ARG A 76 -18.85 -0.25 4.82
CA ARG A 76 -20.27 -0.15 5.20
C ARG A 76 -20.64 -1.06 6.38
N GLY A 77 -19.74 -1.96 6.78
CA GLY A 77 -19.93 -2.92 7.85
C GLY A 77 -19.39 -2.46 9.20
N PRO A 78 -19.51 -3.32 10.23
CA PRO A 78 -18.83 -3.10 11.50
C PRO A 78 -17.31 -3.09 11.31
N GLN A 79 -16.65 -2.22 12.07
CA GLN A 79 -15.20 -2.19 12.19
C GLN A 79 -14.78 -2.97 13.43
N PHE A 80 -13.70 -3.73 13.29
CA PHE A 80 -13.06 -4.44 14.39
C PHE A 80 -11.63 -3.93 14.52
N SER A 81 -11.06 -4.01 15.71
CA SER A 81 -9.67 -3.61 15.92
C SER A 81 -8.96 -4.66 16.77
N SER A 82 -7.77 -5.06 16.36
CA SER A 82 -6.93 -5.99 17.12
C SER A 82 -5.47 -5.56 17.15
N CYS A 83 -4.78 -5.98 18.19
CA CYS A 83 -3.34 -5.79 18.35
C CYS A 83 -2.59 -6.77 17.46
N GLU A 84 -1.84 -6.22 16.51
CA GLU A 84 -1.18 -7.00 15.46
C GLU A 84 0.20 -6.42 15.18
N ILE A 85 1.07 -7.25 14.63
CA ILE A 85 2.34 -6.81 14.06
C ILE A 85 2.18 -6.83 12.55
N THR A 86 2.22 -5.67 11.91
CA THR A 86 2.20 -5.60 10.45
C THR A 86 3.49 -6.16 9.89
N CYS A 87 3.40 -6.94 8.81
CA CYS A 87 4.55 -7.53 8.16
C CYS A 87 4.49 -7.36 6.64
N SER A 88 5.64 -7.52 6.00
CA SER A 88 5.89 -7.39 4.58
C SER A 88 7.14 -8.23 4.22
N GLU A 89 7.49 -8.33 2.95
CA GLU A 89 8.63 -9.13 2.48
C GLU A 89 9.98 -8.75 3.12
N LYS A 90 10.09 -7.54 3.68
CA LYS A 90 11.30 -7.02 4.34
C LYS A 90 11.30 -7.16 5.87
N SER A 91 10.17 -7.51 6.48
CA SER A 91 10.01 -7.57 7.93
C SER A 91 9.66 -8.99 8.37
N VAL A 92 10.51 -9.57 9.21
CA VAL A 92 10.36 -10.94 9.70
C VAL A 92 9.45 -10.95 10.93
N CYS A 93 8.41 -11.77 10.91
CA CYS A 93 7.58 -11.99 12.08
C CYS A 93 8.37 -12.67 13.22
N PRO A 94 8.07 -12.36 14.50
CA PRO A 94 8.76 -12.99 15.62
C PRO A 94 8.60 -14.51 15.62
N ALA A 95 9.48 -15.22 16.33
CA ALA A 95 9.49 -16.68 16.36
C ALA A 95 8.09 -17.27 16.66
N SER A 96 7.76 -18.40 16.03
CA SER A 96 6.44 -19.07 16.09
C SER A 96 5.26 -18.30 15.51
N THR A 97 5.53 -17.30 14.66
CA THR A 97 4.50 -16.58 13.92
C THR A 97 4.86 -16.49 12.43
N THR A 98 3.84 -16.45 11.58
CA THR A 98 3.96 -16.36 10.13
C THR A 98 3.28 -15.10 9.62
N CYS A 99 3.88 -14.47 8.61
CA CYS A 99 3.29 -13.33 7.94
C CYS A 99 2.16 -13.80 7.01
N VAL A 100 0.92 -13.35 7.26
CA VAL A 100 -0.25 -13.72 6.45
C VAL A 100 -1.02 -12.49 6.01
N THR A 101 -1.53 -12.51 4.78
CA THR A 101 -2.37 -11.44 4.24
C THR A 101 -3.82 -11.61 4.66
N ILE A 102 -4.40 -10.57 5.27
CA ILE A 102 -5.83 -10.53 5.61
C ILE A 102 -6.57 -9.81 4.47
N ALA A 103 -7.50 -10.50 3.81
CA ALA A 103 -8.21 -9.96 2.64
C ALA A 103 -9.07 -8.71 2.96
N ASP A 104 -9.74 -8.70 4.10
CA ASP A 104 -10.59 -7.60 4.56
C ASP A 104 -9.86 -6.63 5.52
N GLY A 105 -8.53 -6.75 5.58
CA GLY A 105 -7.67 -6.00 6.47
C GLY A 105 -6.78 -5.00 5.73
N PRO A 106 -5.96 -4.27 6.47
CA PRO A 106 -5.06 -3.26 5.91
C PRO A 106 -3.80 -3.86 5.25
N GLY A 107 -3.66 -5.19 5.20
CA GLY A 107 -2.53 -5.87 4.57
C GLY A 107 -2.14 -7.14 5.30
N ALA A 108 -0.83 -7.42 5.33
CA ALA A 108 -0.28 -8.60 5.98
C ALA A 108 0.13 -8.34 7.44
N VAL A 109 -0.12 -9.33 8.29
CA VAL A 109 0.15 -9.30 9.72
C VAL A 109 0.73 -10.63 10.21
N CYS A 110 1.47 -10.58 11.31
CA CYS A 110 2.03 -11.77 11.96
C CYS A 110 0.96 -12.51 12.75
N ARG A 111 0.81 -13.82 12.49
CA ARG A 111 -0.14 -14.69 13.20
C ARG A 111 0.56 -15.93 13.73
N PRO A 112 0.10 -16.53 14.85
CA PRO A 112 0.66 -17.77 15.35
C PRO A 112 0.71 -18.84 14.24
N SER A 113 1.89 -19.40 14.01
CA SER A 113 2.06 -20.55 13.11
C SER A 113 1.49 -21.77 13.83
N THR A 114 0.23 -22.10 13.54
CA THR A 114 -0.44 -23.28 14.11
C THR A 114 0.15 -24.56 13.53
#